data_AF-A0A2E2ZBR0-F1
#
_entry.id   AF-A0A2E2ZBR0-F1
#
_cell.length_a   1.000
_cell.length_b   1.000
_cell.length_c   1.000
_cell.angle_alpha   90.00
_cell.angle_beta   90.00
_cell.angle_gamma   90.00
#
_symmetry.space_group_name_H-M   'P 1'
#
loop_
_entity.id
_entity.type
_entity.pdbx_description
1 polymer ?
#
loop_
_entity_poly.entity_id
_entity_poly.type
_entity_poly.pdbx_seq_one_letter_code
_entity_poly.pdbx_strand_id
1 'polypeptide(L)'
;MINPKDIFSIPSDNSFNALALEVFRFQFDHNNAYRSFCDLLYKHPSDVKTIHDIPFLPVEFFKTHSVLSSSNTTQTTFTSSGTTGSVPSKHHVTDLN
;
A
#
# COMPACT_ATOMS: atom_id res chain seq x y z
N MET A 1 11.27 -11.90 0.66
CA MET A 1 9.83 -12.12 0.95
C MET A 1 9.62 -11.46 2.29
N ILE A 2 8.83 -10.39 2.34
CA ILE A 2 8.62 -9.62 3.56
C ILE A 2 7.87 -10.48 4.56
N ASN A 3 8.37 -10.60 5.78
CA ASN A 3 7.59 -11.14 6.88
C ASN A 3 6.79 -9.99 7.51
N PRO A 4 5.44 -9.99 7.45
CA PRO A 4 4.63 -8.90 7.99
C PRO A 4 4.88 -8.61 9.47
N LYS A 5 5.38 -9.59 10.24
CA LYS A 5 5.65 -9.42 11.67
C LYS A 5 6.86 -8.52 11.95
N ASP A 6 7.76 -8.35 10.98
CA ASP A 6 8.99 -7.57 11.16
C ASP A 6 8.69 -6.08 11.40
N ILE A 7 7.53 -5.58 10.94
CA ILE A 7 7.10 -4.18 11.15
C ILE A 7 6.91 -3.84 12.64
N PHE A 8 6.72 -4.85 13.50
CA PHE A 8 6.54 -4.66 14.95
C PHE A 8 7.85 -4.73 15.74
N SER A 9 8.98 -5.01 15.07
CA SER A 9 10.29 -5.19 15.71
C SER A 9 11.36 -4.36 15.01
N ILE A 10 11.12 -3.06 14.89
CA ILE A 10 12.03 -2.10 14.23
C ILE A 10 12.91 -1.41 15.28
N PRO A 11 14.22 -1.68 15.34
CA PRO A 11 15.08 -1.19 16.42
C PRO A 11 15.69 0.20 16.16
N SER A 12 15.59 0.72 14.93
CA SER A 12 16.23 1.99 14.54
C SER A 12 15.63 2.59 13.27
N ASP A 13 15.90 3.87 13.02
CA ASP A 13 15.50 4.58 11.79
C ASP A 13 16.08 3.94 10.52
N ASN A 14 17.32 3.43 10.58
CA ASN A 14 17.92 2.74 9.44
C ASN A 14 17.17 1.45 9.11
N SER A 15 16.76 0.70 10.14
CA SER A 15 15.94 -0.50 9.98
C SER A 15 14.54 -0.15 9.43
N PHE A 16 13.95 0.94 9.91
CA PHE A 16 12.68 1.46 9.40
C PHE A 16 12.77 1.78 7.91
N ASN A 17 13.78 2.57 7.51
CA ASN A 17 13.96 3.00 6.14
C ASN A 17 14.19 1.82 5.18
N ALA A 18 15.00 0.84 5.58
CA ALA A 18 15.22 -0.37 4.81
C ALA A 18 13.91 -1.17 4.62
N LEU A 19 13.15 -1.37 5.69
CA LEU A 19 11.90 -2.11 5.66
C LEU A 19 10.82 -1.36 4.84
N ALA A 20 10.73 -0.04 4.96
CA ALA A 20 9.80 0.77 4.18
C ALA A 20 10.07 0.67 2.67
N LEU A 21 11.34 0.68 2.26
CA LEU A 21 11.73 0.48 0.86
C LEU A 21 11.42 -0.94 0.37
N GLU A 22 11.56 -1.95 1.24
CA GLU A 22 11.16 -3.32 0.92
C GLU A 22 9.63 -3.41 0.74
N VAL A 23 8.85 -2.85 1.67
CA VAL A 23 7.38 -2.80 1.59
C VAL A 23 6.92 -2.09 0.34
N PHE A 24 7.55 -0.97 -0.03
CA PHE A 24 7.25 -0.27 -1.28
C PHE A 24 7.45 -1.19 -2.50
N ARG A 25 8.58 -1.91 -2.58
CA ARG A 25 8.84 -2.88 -3.67
C ARG A 25 7.77 -3.96 -3.73
N PHE A 26 7.43 -4.55 -2.59
CA PHE A 26 6.39 -5.56 -2.51
C PHE A 26 5.03 -5.02 -2.99
N GLN A 27 4.65 -3.80 -2.57
CA GLN A 27 3.41 -3.18 -3.03
C GLN A 27 3.46 -2.86 -4.54
N PHE A 28 4.58 -2.36 -5.05
CA PHE A 28 4.74 -2.11 -6.49
C PHE A 28 4.57 -3.40 -7.31
N ASP A 29 5.04 -4.54 -6.82
CA ASP A 29 4.96 -5.81 -7.55
C ASP A 29 3.59 -6.50 -7.43
N HIS A 30 2.88 -6.33 -6.31
CA HIS A 30 1.67 -7.12 -6.00
C HIS A 30 0.38 -6.31 -5.97
N ASN A 31 0.44 -4.97 -6.00
CA ASN A 31 -0.72 -4.10 -6.00
C ASN A 31 -0.88 -3.41 -7.35
N ASN A 32 -1.74 -3.97 -8.20
CA ASN A 32 -1.96 -3.49 -9.57
C ASN A 32 -2.39 -2.02 -9.63
N ALA A 33 -3.21 -1.55 -8.68
CA ALA A 33 -3.64 -0.15 -8.64
C ALA A 33 -2.46 0.78 -8.30
N TYR A 34 -1.64 0.41 -7.31
CA TYR A 34 -0.47 1.19 -6.93
C TYR A 34 0.63 1.15 -7.99
N ARG A 35 0.84 -0.02 -8.62
CA ARG A 35 1.76 -0.20 -9.74
C ARG A 35 1.42 0.73 -10.90
N SER A 36 0.16 0.71 -11.34
CA SER A 36 -0.32 1.55 -12.44
C SER A 36 -0.13 3.03 -12.13
N PHE A 37 -0.38 3.44 -10.88
CA PHE A 37 -0.13 4.81 -10.44
C PHE A 37 1.36 5.18 -10.50
N CYS A 38 2.25 4.31 -10.02
CA CYS A 38 3.70 4.55 -10.07
C CYS A 38 4.22 4.62 -11.52
N ASP A 39 3.74 3.75 -12.41
CA ASP A 39 4.11 3.75 -13.83
C ASP A 39 3.71 5.07 -14.51
N LEU A 40 2.52 5.61 -14.21
CA LEU A 40 2.06 6.91 -14.73
C LEU A 40 2.91 8.10 -14.24
N LEU A 41 3.56 7.95 -13.09
CA LEU A 41 4.50 8.92 -12.55
C LEU A 41 5.94 8.69 -13.03
N TYR A 42 6.17 7.69 -13.89
CA TYR A 42 7.51 7.26 -14.31
C TYR A 42 8.42 6.92 -13.13
N LYS A 43 7.86 6.29 -12.08
CA LYS A 43 8.59 5.89 -10.87
C LYS A 43 8.74 4.38 -10.82
N HIS A 44 9.97 3.89 -11.01
CA HIS A 44 10.31 2.49 -10.87
C HIS A 44 11.01 2.23 -9.52
N PRO A 45 10.95 1.01 -8.96
CA PRO A 45 11.64 0.71 -7.70
C PRO A 45 13.16 0.85 -7.72
N SER A 46 13.77 0.94 -8.90
CA SER A 46 15.18 1.33 -9.04
C SER A 46 15.44 2.78 -8.68
N ASP A 47 14.44 3.66 -8.79
CA ASP A 47 14.59 5.12 -8.69
C ASP A 47 14.28 5.63 -7.29
N VAL A 48 13.57 4.82 -6.48
CA VAL A 48 13.21 5.12 -5.09
C VAL A 48 14.36 4.70 -4.18
N LYS A 49 15.14 5.67 -3.69
CA LYS A 49 16.33 5.42 -2.86
C LYS A 49 16.10 5.72 -1.38
N THR A 50 15.14 6.58 -1.09
CA THR A 50 14.77 7.01 0.25
C THR A 50 13.27 6.92 0.44
N ILE A 51 12.81 6.93 1.70
CA ILE A 51 11.37 6.91 2.01
C ILE A 51 10.63 8.12 1.43
N HIS A 52 11.33 9.24 1.19
CA HIS A 52 10.76 10.46 0.62
C HIS A 52 10.52 10.36 -0.89
N ASP A 53 11.13 9.37 -1.56
CA ASP A 53 10.94 9.13 -2.98
C ASP A 53 9.70 8.27 -3.28
N ILE A 54 9.08 7.69 -2.25
CA ILE A 54 7.92 6.78 -2.38
C ILE A 54 6.70 7.58 -2.85
N PRO A 55 6.07 7.22 -3.99
CA PRO A 55 4.89 7.91 -4.49
C PRO A 55 3.70 7.79 -3.53
N PHE A 56 3.08 8.92 -3.21
CA PHE A 56 1.88 8.96 -2.36
C PHE A 56 0.63 8.60 -3.17
N LEU A 57 -0.01 7.47 -2.86
CA LEU A 57 -1.25 7.07 -3.49
C LEU A 57 -2.41 7.95 -2.97
N PRO A 58 -3.16 8.65 -3.85
CA PRO A 58 -4.29 9.46 -3.42
C PRO A 58 -5.38 8.62 -2.77
N VAL A 59 -5.94 9.10 -1.65
CA VAL A 59 -7.00 8.39 -0.89
C VAL A 59 -8.24 8.09 -1.73
N GLU A 60 -8.49 8.86 -2.79
CA GLU A 60 -9.61 8.66 -3.71
C GLU A 60 -9.54 7.33 -4.47
N PHE A 61 -8.36 6.74 -4.62
CA PHE A 61 -8.22 5.40 -5.22
C PHE A 61 -9.00 4.35 -4.42
N PHE A 62 -9.07 4.48 -3.10
CA PHE A 62 -9.84 3.55 -2.27
C PHE A 62 -11.36 3.67 -2.46
N LYS A 63 -11.86 4.70 -3.15
CA LYS A 63 -13.29 4.84 -3.49
C LYS A 63 -13.64 4.11 -4.78
N THR A 64 -12.68 3.99 -5.71
CA THR A 64 -12.91 3.58 -7.10
C THR A 64 -12.15 2.32 -7.51
N HIS A 65 -11.11 1.93 -6.77
CA HIS A 65 -10.22 0.80 -7.06
C HIS A 65 -10.07 -0.11 -5.85
N SER A 66 -9.83 -1.40 -6.10
CA SER A 66 -9.40 -2.35 -5.08
C SER A 66 -7.89 -2.24 -4.89
N VAL A 67 -7.49 -1.50 -3.85
CA VAL A 67 -6.08 -1.34 -3.47
C VAL A 67 -5.66 -2.53 -2.61
N LEU A 68 -5.14 -3.59 -3.24
CA LEU A 68 -4.77 -4.86 -2.60
C LEU A 68 -3.42 -5.35 -3.11
N SER A 69 -2.60 -5.90 -2.21
CA SER A 69 -1.32 -6.55 -2.53
C SER A 69 -1.40 -8.09 -2.49
N SER A 70 -2.60 -8.64 -2.62
CA SER A 70 -2.88 -10.08 -2.55
C SER A 70 -4.02 -10.43 -3.49
N SER A 71 -3.98 -11.65 -4.04
CA SER A 71 -5.05 -12.25 -4.85
C SER A 71 -6.04 -13.08 -4.01
N ASN A 72 -5.86 -13.13 -2.69
CA ASN A 72 -6.76 -13.86 -1.80
C ASN A 72 -8.15 -13.22 -1.77
N THR A 73 -9.16 -14.01 -1.45
CA THR A 73 -10.52 -13.52 -1.25
C THR A 73 -10.58 -12.54 -0.09
N THR A 74 -11.25 -11.40 -0.29
CA THR A 74 -11.53 -10.42 0.77
C THR A 74 -12.36 -11.07 1.88
N GLN A 75 -11.82 -11.07 3.10
CA GLN A 75 -12.51 -11.59 4.30
C GLN A 75 -13.42 -10.52 4.93
N THR A 76 -13.00 -9.27 4.92
CA THR A 76 -13.81 -8.14 5.38
C THR A 76 -13.50 -6.86 4.62
N THR A 77 -14.43 -5.91 4.63
CA THR A 77 -14.24 -4.58 4.05
C THR A 77 -14.58 -3.52 5.08
N PHE A 78 -13.61 -2.70 5.45
CA PHE A 78 -13.83 -1.51 6.27
C PHE A 78 -14.16 -0.33 5.37
N THR A 79 -15.05 0.55 5.84
CA THR A 79 -15.45 1.75 5.10
C THR A 79 -15.23 2.99 5.93
N SER A 80 -14.79 4.08 5.31
CA SER A 80 -14.78 5.40 5.96
C SER A 80 -16.21 5.84 6.31
N SER A 81 -16.41 6.59 7.40
CA SER A 81 -17.73 7.04 7.87
C SER A 81 -18.53 7.85 6.83
N GLY A 82 -17.86 8.40 5.83
CA GLY A 82 -18.48 9.19 4.77
C GLY A 82 -19.07 10.50 5.28
N THR A 83 -19.22 11.47 4.39
CA THR A 83 -20.10 12.62 4.62
C THR A 83 -21.31 12.45 3.71
N THR A 84 -22.46 13.02 4.07
CA THR A 84 -23.69 12.90 3.29
C THR A 84 -23.44 13.28 1.83
N GLY A 85 -23.71 12.34 0.90
CA GLY A 85 -23.50 12.53 -0.55
C GLY A 85 -22.13 12.06 -1.10
N SER A 86 -21.20 11.63 -0.25
CA SER A 86 -19.88 11.13 -0.69
C SER A 86 -19.85 9.60 -0.80
N VAL A 87 -19.18 9.06 -1.83
CA VAL A 87 -18.82 7.64 -1.89
C VAL A 87 -17.74 7.37 -0.83
N PRO A 88 -17.97 6.48 0.15
CA PRO A 88 -16.96 6.17 1.16
C PRO A 88 -15.80 5.36 0.56
N SER A 89 -14.60 5.56 1.10
CA SER A 89 -13.45 4.72 0.78
C SER A 89 -13.68 3.30 1.31
N LYS A 90 -13.22 2.30 0.56
CA LYS A 90 -13.28 0.88 0.91
C LYS A 90 -11.87 0.34 1.12
N HIS A 91 -11.67 -0.33 2.25
CA HIS A 91 -10.43 -0.97 2.64
C HIS A 91 -10.68 -2.47 2.75
N HIS A 92 -10.31 -3.20 1.70
CA HIS A 92 -10.46 -4.65 1.64
C HIS A 92 -9.33 -5.32 2.44
N VAL A 93 -9.69 -6.30 3.27
CA VAL A 93 -8.76 -7.06 4.10
C VAL A 93 -8.90 -8.53 3.76
N THR A 94 -7.79 -9.15 3.36
CA THR A 94 -7.74 -10.55 2.89
C THR A 94 -7.22 -11.53 3.94
N ASP A 95 -6.71 -11.03 5.06
CA ASP A 95 -6.27 -11.83 6.21
C ASP A 95 -6.56 -11.08 7.52
N LEU A 96 -7.17 -11.78 8.48
CA LEU A 96 -7.59 -11.23 9.78
C LEU A 96 -6.80 -11.85 10.95
N ASN A 97 -5.85 -12.75 10.68
CA ASN A 97 -5.11 -13.51 11.69
C ASN A 97 -3.61 -13.23 11.69
#